data_AF-A0A7S3RXW9-F1
#
_entry.id   AF-A0A7S3RXW9-F1
#
_cell.length_a   1.000
_cell.length_b   1.000
_cell.length_c   1.000
_cell.angle_alpha   90.00
_cell.angle_beta   90.00
_cell.angle_gamma   90.00
#
_symmetry.space_group_name_H-M   'P 1'
#
loop_
_entity.id
_entity.type
_entity.pdbx_description
1 polymer ?
#
loop_
_entity_poly.entity_id
_entity_poly.type
_entity_poly.pdbx_seq_one_letter_code
_entity_poly.pdbx_strand_id
1 'polypeptide(L)'
;AFLYPGTVFGIFFFLNLFIWGAKSSGAVPFTTMFALLVLWFGISVPLVFLGAYFGFRKPNIELPVRTNQIPRQIPAQPWYISGVFSSLVGGILPFGAVFTELFF
;
A
#
# COMPACT_ATOMS: atom_id res chain seq x y z
N ALA A 1 2.59 -3.93 9.22
CA ALA A 1 3.66 -4.63 8.48
C ALA A 1 3.13 -5.83 7.67
N PHE A 2 2.17 -6.61 8.18
CA PHE A 2 1.84 -7.90 7.56
C PHE A 2 0.58 -7.96 6.71
N LEU A 3 -0.48 -7.23 7.09
CA LEU A 3 -1.78 -7.32 6.43
C LEU A 3 -1.72 -6.96 4.94
N TYR A 4 -1.25 -5.75 4.61
CA TYR A 4 -1.21 -5.30 3.22
C TYR A 4 -0.29 -6.17 2.32
N PRO A 5 1.02 -6.32 2.63
CA PRO A 5 1.89 -7.14 1.77
C PRO A 5 1.54 -8.62 1.78
N GLY A 6 1.01 -9.17 2.88
CA GLY A 6 0.54 -10.55 2.96
C GLY A 6 -0.68 -10.79 2.04
N THR A 7 -1.66 -9.88 2.05
CA THR A 7 -2.81 -9.97 1.14
C THR A 7 -2.40 -9.88 -0.32
N VAL A 8 -1.52 -8.93 -0.67
CA VAL A 8 -1.01 -8.78 -2.04
C VAL A 8 -0.25 -10.03 -2.48
N PHE A 9 0.65 -10.55 -1.64
CA PHE A 9 1.39 -11.77 -1.93
C PHE A 9 0.47 -12.98 -2.09
N GLY A 10 -0.55 -13.11 -1.23
CA GLY A 10 -1.54 -14.19 -1.33
C GLY A 10 -2.29 -14.16 -2.67
N ILE A 11 -2.85 -13.01 -3.05
CA ILE A 11 -3.55 -12.84 -4.33
C ILE A 11 -2.61 -13.16 -5.49
N PHE A 12 -1.40 -12.60 -5.47
CA PHE A 12 -0.38 -12.83 -6.49
C PHE A 12 0.00 -14.33 -6.59
N PHE A 13 0.21 -15.00 -5.46
CA PHE A 13 0.52 -16.42 -5.40
C PHE A 13 -0.58 -17.27 -6.03
N PHE A 14 -1.84 -17.03 -5.66
CA PHE A 14 -2.99 -17.74 -6.23
C PHE A 14 -3.11 -17.52 -7.73
N LEU A 15 -2.98 -16.28 -8.21
CA LEU A 15 -3.00 -15.98 -9.64
C LEU A 15 -1.84 -16.67 -10.38
N ASN A 16 -0.63 -16.64 -9.80
CA ASN A 16 0.55 -17.27 -10.40
C ASN A 16 0.42 -18.80 -10.50
N LEU A 17 -0.29 -19.45 -9.57
CA LEU A 17 -0.60 -20.89 -9.67
C LEU A 17 -1.44 -21.22 -10.92
N PHE A 18 -2.45 -20.39 -11.23
CA PHE A 18 -3.25 -20.57 -12.45
C PHE A 18 -2.41 -20.37 -13.72
N ILE A 19 -1.53 -19.35 -13.72
CA ILE A 19 -0.64 -19.06 -14.85
C ILE A 19 0.37 -20.21 -15.08
N TRP A 20 0.89 -20.81 -14.00
CA TRP A 20 1.72 -22.02 -14.07
C TRP A 20 0.97 -23.21 -14.66
N GLY A 21 -0.28 -23.44 -14.25
CA GLY A 21 -1.14 -24.49 -14.81
C GLY A 21 -1.38 -24.34 -16.31
N ALA A 22 -1.51 -23.10 -16.79
CA ALA A 22 -1.65 -22.78 -18.20
C ALA A 22 -0.33 -22.85 -19.01
N LYS A 23 0.81 -23.17 -18.37
CA LYS A 23 2.17 -23.14 -18.96
C LYS A 23 2.48 -21.82 -19.68
N SER A 24 1.93 -20.72 -19.18
CA SER A 24 2.16 -19.40 -19.77
C SER A 24 3.57 -18.92 -19.47
N SER A 25 4.21 -18.25 -20.42
CA SER A 25 5.51 -17.60 -20.26
C SER A 25 5.49 -16.42 -19.28
N GLY A 26 4.30 -15.93 -18.89
CA GLY A 26 4.11 -14.95 -17.81
C GLY A 26 4.21 -15.55 -16.40
N ALA A 27 4.45 -16.86 -16.30
CA ALA A 27 4.67 -17.57 -15.05
C ALA A 27 5.88 -17.04 -14.30
N VAL A 28 5.67 -16.47 -13.11
CA VAL A 28 6.78 -16.02 -12.27
C VAL A 28 7.46 -17.25 -11.65
N PRO A 29 8.78 -17.45 -11.81
CA PRO A 29 9.46 -18.64 -11.33
C PRO A 29 9.53 -18.69 -9.80
N PHE A 30 9.69 -19.89 -9.24
CA PHE A 30 9.71 -20.10 -7.79
C PHE A 30 10.78 -19.25 -7.08
N THR A 31 11.95 -19.11 -7.70
CA THR A 31 13.08 -18.33 -7.16
C THR A 31 12.70 -16.87 -6.91
N THR A 32 11.97 -16.24 -7.84
CA THR A 32 11.53 -14.85 -7.69
C THR A 32 10.48 -14.70 -6.59
N MET A 33 9.60 -15.69 -6.41
CA MET A 33 8.64 -15.68 -5.29
C MET A 33 9.35 -15.78 -3.95
N PHE A 34 10.37 -16.62 -3.85
CA PHE A 34 11.21 -16.71 -2.66
C PHE A 34 12.01 -15.42 -2.42
N ALA A 35 12.57 -14.81 -3.46
CA ALA A 35 13.26 -13.54 -3.36
C ALA A 35 12.35 -12.41 -2.83
N LEU A 36 11.09 -12.37 -3.27
CA LEU A 36 10.09 -11.41 -2.75
C LEU A 36 9.81 -11.63 -1.26
N LEU A 37 9.71 -12.89 -0.81
CA LEU A 37 9.56 -13.21 0.61
C LEU A 37 10.78 -12.75 1.42
N VAL A 38 11.99 -13.05 0.95
CA VAL A 38 13.23 -12.62 1.62
C VAL A 38 13.35 -11.11 1.66
N LEU A 39 12.99 -10.39 0.59
CA LEU A 39 13.00 -8.93 0.57
C LEU A 39 11.97 -8.35 1.55
N TRP A 40 10.78 -8.96 1.62
CA TRP A 40 9.74 -8.54 2.55
C TRP A 40 10.17 -8.75 4.02
N PHE A 41 10.53 -9.97 4.41
CA PHE A 41 10.92 -10.27 5.79
C PHE A 41 12.30 -9.73 6.17
N GLY A 42 13.24 -9.69 5.24
CA GLY A 42 14.62 -9.28 5.47
C GLY A 42 14.85 -7.77 5.41
N ILE A 43 14.04 -7.02 4.66
CA ILE A 43 14.22 -5.56 4.51
C ILE A 43 12.99 -4.80 4.99
N SER A 44 11.81 -5.06 4.41
CA SER A 44 10.62 -4.25 4.68
C SER A 44 10.16 -4.36 6.15
N VAL A 45 10.10 -5.57 6.70
CA VAL A 45 9.69 -5.80 8.09
C VAL A 45 10.62 -5.08 9.08
N PRO A 46 11.96 -5.31 9.09
CA PRO A 46 12.84 -4.62 10.03
C PRO A 46 12.82 -3.09 9.84
N LEU A 47 12.71 -2.60 8.60
CA LEU A 47 12.63 -1.16 8.34
C LEU A 47 11.36 -0.54 8.94
N VAL A 48 10.20 -1.22 8.89
CA VAL A 48 8.97 -0.75 9.53
C VAL A 48 9.12 -0.73 11.05
N PHE A 49 9.73 -1.75 11.65
CA PHE A 49 9.95 -1.78 13.10
C PHE A 49 10.95 -0.71 13.56
N LEU A 50 12.04 -0.50 12.81
CA LEU A 50 13.00 0.57 13.08
C LEU A 50 12.32 1.95 12.97
N GLY A 51 11.57 2.18 11.89
CA GLY A 51 10.81 3.43 11.71
C GLY A 51 9.81 3.66 12.83
N ALA A 52 9.08 2.63 13.26
CA ALA A 52 8.16 2.71 14.39
C ALA A 52 8.91 3.00 15.70
N TYR A 53 10.03 2.34 15.96
CA TYR A 53 10.85 2.57 17.15
C TYR A 53 11.32 4.03 17.25
N PHE A 54 11.85 4.60 16.16
CA PHE A 54 12.24 6.01 16.13
C PHE A 54 11.04 6.96 16.22
N GLY A 55 9.91 6.60 15.60
CA GLY A 55 8.66 7.36 15.65
C GLY A 55 8.09 7.47 17.06
N PHE A 56 8.05 6.36 17.82
CA PHE A 56 7.54 6.36 19.19
C PHE A 56 8.47 7.05 20.19
N ARG A 57 9.76 7.17 19.86
CA ARG A 57 10.75 7.82 20.71
C ARG A 57 10.78 9.34 20.50
N LYS A 58 10.13 9.86 19.46
CA LYS A 58 9.96 11.30 19.28
C LYS A 58 9.03 11.86 20.36
N PRO A 59 9.33 13.05 20.92
CA PRO A 59 8.40 13.72 21.82
C PRO A 59 7.08 13.99 21.11
N ASN A 60 5.99 14.03 21.89
CA ASN A 60 4.66 14.35 21.38
C ASN A 60 4.71 15.67 20.61
N ILE A 61 3.98 15.72 19.49
CA ILE A 61 3.87 16.94 18.69
C ILE A 61 3.20 18.01 19.55
N GLU A 62 3.99 18.98 20.02
CA GLU A 62 3.46 20.15 20.69
C GLU A 62 2.75 21.01 19.64
N LEU A 63 1.42 21.07 19.76
CA LEU A 63 0.63 21.97 18.93
C LEU A 63 1.02 23.41 19.30
N PRO A 64 1.41 24.26 18.35
CA PRO A 64 1.90 25.63 18.62
C PRO A 64 0.81 26.58 19.15
N VAL A 65 -0.35 26.06 19.53
CA VAL A 65 -1.55 26.80 19.89
C VAL A 65 -2.15 26.22 21.17
N ARG A 66 -2.44 27.10 22.12
CA ARG A 66 -3.27 26.79 23.29
C ARG A 66 -4.62 26.25 22.79
N THR A 67 -5.02 25.07 23.24
CA THR A 67 -6.35 24.52 22.92
C THR A 67 -7.42 25.36 23.62
N ASN A 68 -8.20 26.11 22.83
CA ASN A 68 -9.36 26.84 23.36
C ASN A 68 -10.47 25.84 23.71
N GLN A 69 -11.22 26.08 24.80
CA GLN A 69 -12.30 25.18 25.24
C GLN A 69 -13.52 25.19 24.31
N ILE A 70 -13.64 26.21 23.46
CA ILE A 70 -14.68 26.28 22.42
C ILE A 70 -14.16 25.54 21.18
N PRO A 71 -14.79 24.42 20.76
CA PRO A 71 -14.41 23.73 19.54
C PRO A 71 -14.62 24.65 18.35
N ARG A 72 -13.56 24.87 17.58
CA ARG A 72 -13.62 25.60 16.31
C ARG A 72 -14.48 24.79 15.33
N GLN A 73 -15.33 25.48 14.56
CA GLN A 73 -16.10 24.83 13.51
C GLN A 73 -15.16 24.20 12.49
N ILE A 74 -15.33 22.90 12.22
CA ILE A 74 -14.59 22.20 11.18
C ILE A 74 -15.18 22.65 9.84
N PRO A 75 -14.39 23.20 8.90
CA PRO A 75 -14.90 23.58 7.60
C PRO A 75 -15.50 22.36 6.90
N ALA A 76 -16.58 22.56 6.16
CA ALA A 76 -17.17 21.48 5.38
C ALA A 76 -16.14 20.94 4.37
N GLN A 77 -15.95 19.62 4.37
CA GLN A 77 -15.00 18.97 3.47
C GLN A 77 -15.44 19.19 2.00
N PRO A 78 -14.57 19.72 1.13
CA PRO A 78 -14.89 19.88 -0.27
C PRO A 78 -15.18 18.53 -0.93
N TRP A 79 -16.19 18.49 -1.81
CA TRP A 79 -16.66 17.25 -2.45
C TRP A 79 -15.54 16.50 -3.23
N TYR A 80 -14.58 17.22 -3.80
CA TYR A 80 -13.47 16.65 -4.56
C TYR A 80 -12.35 16.04 -3.69
N ILE A 81 -12.36 16.31 -2.38
CA ILE A 81 -11.46 15.66 -1.41
C ILE A 81 -12.19 14.50 -0.71
N SER A 82 -13.43 14.20 -1.10
CA SER A 82 -14.14 13.03 -0.55
C SER A 82 -13.39 11.74 -0.90
N GLY A 83 -13.32 10.81 0.06
CA GLY A 83 -12.53 9.59 -0.10
C GLY A 83 -12.90 8.78 -1.34
N VAL A 84 -14.19 8.77 -1.72
CA VAL A 84 -14.66 8.10 -2.94
C VAL A 84 -14.12 8.80 -4.20
N PHE A 85 -14.27 10.13 -4.30
CA PHE A 85 -13.80 10.86 -5.47
C PHE A 85 -12.28 10.81 -5.61
N SER A 86 -11.54 10.98 -4.51
CA SER A 86 -10.08 10.89 -4.50
C SER A 86 -9.58 9.48 -4.87
N SER A 87 -10.29 8.42 -4.43
CA SER A 87 -9.94 7.04 -4.80
C SER A 87 -10.16 6.77 -6.29
N LEU A 88 -11.26 7.27 -6.87
CA LEU A 88 -11.53 7.14 -8.31
C LEU A 88 -10.49 7.88 -9.14
N VAL A 89 -10.22 9.15 -8.83
CA VAL A 89 -9.23 9.95 -9.59
C VAL A 89 -7.82 9.37 -9.44
N GLY A 90 -7.43 8.96 -8.24
CA GLY A 90 -6.12 8.32 -8.02
C GLY A 90 -5.99 6.97 -8.73
N GLY A 91 -7.09 6.25 -8.93
CA GLY A 91 -7.13 4.97 -9.62
C GLY A 91 -7.00 5.03 -11.15
N ILE A 92 -7.19 6.21 -11.76
CA ILE A 92 -7.14 6.36 -13.23
C ILE A 92 -5.76 5.99 -13.78
N LEU A 93 -4.68 6.43 -13.12
CA LEU A 93 -3.30 6.15 -13.55
C LEU A 93 -2.96 4.65 -13.56
N PRO A 94 -3.12 3.89 -12.45
CA PRO A 94 -2.86 2.46 -12.45
C PRO A 94 -3.83 1.69 -13.37
N PHE A 95 -5.09 2.12 -13.48
CA PHE A 95 -6.03 1.52 -14.43
C PHE A 95 -5.55 1.67 -15.88
N GLY A 96 -5.11 2.87 -16.26
CA GLY A 96 -4.58 3.14 -17.60
C GLY A 96 -3.36 2.28 -17.94
N ALA A 97 -2.43 2.13 -17.00
CA ALA A 97 -1.25 1.28 -17.19
C ALA A 97 -1.61 -0.20 -17.41
N VAL A 98 -2.51 -0.74 -16.60
CA VAL A 98 -2.97 -2.14 -16.75
C VAL A 98 -3.77 -2.32 -18.03
N PHE A 99 -4.60 -1.33 -18.41
CA PHE A 99 -5.34 -1.35 -19.66
C PHE A 99 -4.39 -1.42 -20.86
N THR A 100 -3.34 -0.60 -20.90
CA THR A 100 -2.39 -0.65 -22.02
C THR A 100 -1.66 -1.99 -22.13
N GLU A 101 -1.25 -2.58 -21.01
CA GLU A 101 -0.59 -3.90 -20.97
C GLU A 101 -1.51 -5.06 -21.38
N LEU A 102 -2.83 -4.89 -21.30
CA LEU A 102 -3.78 -5.92 -21.75
C LEU A 102 -4.06 -5.86 -23.26
N PHE A 103 -3.86 -4.70 -23.89
CA PHE A 103 -4.18 -4.48 -25.30
C PHE A 103 -2.97 -4.55 -26.24
N PHE A 104 -1.75 -4.30 -25.74
CA PHE A 104 -0.50 -4.35 -26.48
C PHE A 104 0.38 -5.48 -25.96
#